data_AF-A0A836I5M7-F1
#
_entry.id   AF-A0A836I5M7-F1
#
_cell.length_a   1.000
_cell.length_b   1.000
_cell.length_c   1.000
_cell.angle_alpha   90.00
_cell.angle_beta   90.00
_cell.angle_gamma   90.00
#
_symmetry.space_group_name_H-M   'P 1'
#
loop_
_entity.id
_entity.type
_entity.pdbx_description
1 polymer ?
#
loop_
_entity_poly.entity_id
_entity_poly.type
_entity_poly.pdbx_seq_one_letter_code
_entity_poly.pdbx_strand_id
1 'polypeptide(L)'
;MFRAARILRGVSPFSIFLMDQKNNPALQGVSIAKRGKLLSKMYNGLSRQQRRDLQKRAEVYPSLRKTKRAKPPRKTEFAEFVRQNYKVVKGLNYRKRFAALSQLYELHKPLDLQVAKALEEGNVKNVASAKKAVKRAAAKPKAKAKAKPAAKSKTVSKVKAATKPKMKKKITRKSGAGKK
;
A
#
# COMPACT_ATOMS: atom_id res chain seq x y z
N MET A 1 -17.87 26.95 33.27
CA MET A 1 -17.67 27.04 31.80
C MET A 1 -16.21 26.79 31.47
N PHE A 2 -15.90 25.85 30.57
CA PHE A 2 -14.51 25.64 30.12
C PHE A 2 -14.16 26.56 28.95
N ARG A 3 -13.40 27.62 29.22
CA ARG A 3 -12.83 28.48 28.15
C ARG A 3 -11.76 27.69 27.39
N ALA A 4 -12.17 27.07 26.28
CA ALA A 4 -11.26 26.40 25.35
C ALA A 4 -10.38 27.44 24.62
N ALA A 5 -9.31 27.89 25.30
CA ALA A 5 -8.33 28.79 24.73
C ALA A 5 -7.76 28.18 23.45
N ARG A 6 -8.00 28.83 22.31
CA ARG A 6 -7.37 28.48 21.04
C ARG A 6 -5.87 28.77 21.19
N ILE A 7 -5.09 27.75 21.54
CA ILE A 7 -3.63 27.84 21.50
C ILE A 7 -3.25 28.12 20.04
N LEU A 8 -2.93 29.39 19.73
CA LEU A 8 -2.33 29.75 18.45
C LEU A 8 -1.05 28.92 18.32
N ARG A 9 -1.00 28.05 17.31
CA ARG A 9 0.17 27.21 17.05
C ARG A 9 1.26 27.99 16.30
N GLY A 10 1.67 29.09 16.93
CA GLY A 10 2.92 29.77 16.65
C GLY A 10 4.13 28.87 16.90
N VAL A 11 5.31 29.34 16.53
CA VAL A 11 6.56 28.65 16.85
C VAL A 11 6.86 28.84 18.33
N SER A 12 7.44 27.83 18.98
CA SER A 12 7.81 27.92 20.40
C SER A 12 9.14 28.67 20.58
N PRO A 13 9.35 29.44 21.67
CA PRO A 13 10.68 29.99 21.99
C PRO A 13 11.77 28.91 22.08
N PHE A 14 11.43 27.69 22.49
CA PHE A 14 12.36 26.55 22.43
C PHE A 14 12.69 26.14 20.98
N SER A 15 11.73 26.24 20.06
CA SER A 15 11.97 25.96 18.64
C SER A 15 12.86 27.01 17.98
N ILE A 16 12.74 28.29 18.34
CA ILE A 16 13.69 29.34 17.92
C ILE A 16 15.09 29.03 18.46
N PHE A 17 15.22 28.69 19.74
CA PHE A 17 16.47 28.26 20.34
C PHE A 17 17.10 27.05 19.62
N LEU A 18 16.30 26.05 19.22
CA LEU A 18 16.79 24.91 18.41
C LEU A 18 17.32 25.34 17.04
N MET A 19 16.77 26.39 16.43
CA MET A 19 17.26 26.93 15.16
C MET A 19 18.57 27.72 15.34
N ASP A 20 18.70 28.49 16.43
CA ASP A 20 19.94 29.18 16.79
C ASP A 20 21.08 28.17 17.07
N GLN A 21 20.78 27.08 17.77
CA GLN A 21 21.78 26.08 18.19
C GLN A 21 22.15 25.02 17.13
N LYS A 22 21.63 25.12 15.90
CA LYS A 22 21.83 24.10 14.84
C LYS A 22 23.31 23.77 14.56
N ASN A 23 24.17 24.80 14.58
CA ASN A 23 25.59 24.73 14.21
C ASN A 23 26.56 24.65 15.41
N ASN A 24 26.07 24.64 16.66
CA ASN A 24 26.93 24.74 17.84
C ASN A 24 27.94 23.56 17.93
N PRO A 25 29.26 23.82 18.02
CA PRO A 25 30.29 22.77 18.08
C PRO A 25 30.12 21.82 19.28
N ALA A 26 29.63 22.29 20.44
CA ALA A 26 29.36 21.45 21.61
C ALA A 26 28.23 20.42 21.38
N LEU A 27 27.55 20.46 20.23
CA LEU A 27 26.53 19.51 19.80
C LEU A 27 26.97 18.66 18.58
N GLN A 28 28.17 18.90 18.05
CA GLN A 28 28.79 18.07 17.02
C GLN A 28 29.41 16.83 17.69
N GLY A 29 29.45 15.68 17.00
CA GLY A 29 29.85 14.38 17.56
C GLY A 29 28.89 13.79 18.62
N VAL A 30 28.09 14.60 19.31
CA VAL A 30 27.13 14.14 20.33
C VAL A 30 26.01 13.33 19.68
N SER A 31 25.89 12.05 20.09
CA SER A 31 24.85 11.15 19.60
C SER A 31 23.44 11.71 19.77
N ILE A 32 22.56 11.48 18.79
CA ILE A 32 21.24 12.12 18.68
C ILE A 32 20.41 11.98 19.97
N ALA A 33 20.44 10.80 20.60
CA ALA A 33 19.76 10.52 21.86
C ALA A 33 20.28 11.33 23.07
N LYS A 34 21.57 11.71 23.07
CA LYS A 34 22.17 12.59 24.09
C LYS A 34 21.96 14.07 23.74
N ARG A 35 22.02 14.43 22.45
CA ARG A 35 21.92 15.83 21.95
C ARG A 35 20.65 16.54 22.43
N GLY A 36 19.50 15.85 22.43
CA GLY A 36 18.24 16.39 22.95
C GLY A 36 18.28 16.74 24.45
N LYS A 37 18.90 15.89 25.29
CA LYS A 37 19.05 16.14 26.74
C LYS A 37 19.97 17.35 27.00
N LEU A 38 21.03 17.49 26.21
CA LEU A 38 21.97 18.61 26.32
C LEU A 38 21.33 19.94 25.92
N LEU A 39 20.58 19.97 24.80
CA LEU A 39 19.79 21.13 24.36
C LEU A 39 18.77 21.58 25.42
N SER A 40 18.06 20.66 26.07
CA SER A 40 17.13 21.00 27.15
C SER A 40 17.85 21.57 28.39
N LYS A 41 19.04 21.05 28.75
CA LYS A 41 19.86 21.64 29.81
C LYS A 41 20.28 23.08 29.47
N MET A 42 20.78 23.31 28.24
CA MET A 42 21.21 24.62 27.77
C MET A 42 20.05 25.64 27.78
N TYR A 43 18.87 25.26 27.28
CA TYR A 43 17.69 26.12 27.30
C TYR A 43 17.25 26.48 28.74
N ASN A 44 17.29 25.50 29.65
CA ASN A 44 16.96 25.71 31.06
C ASN A 44 18.01 26.55 31.80
N GLY A 45 19.25 26.65 31.28
CA GLY A 45 20.29 27.54 31.78
C GLY A 45 20.19 28.99 31.29
N LEU A 46 19.36 29.28 30.28
CA LEU A 46 19.18 30.65 29.77
C LEU A 46 18.60 31.59 30.83
N SER A 47 19.07 32.83 30.86
CA SER A 47 18.56 33.88 31.75
C SER A 47 17.09 34.22 31.46
N ARG A 48 16.39 34.81 32.44
CA ARG A 48 14.99 35.25 32.25
C ARG A 48 14.84 36.26 31.11
N GLN A 49 15.86 37.10 30.86
CA GLN A 49 15.88 38.06 29.76
C GLN A 49 16.05 37.36 28.40
N GLN A 50 17.05 36.46 28.27
CA GLN A 50 17.25 35.66 27.06
C GLN A 50 16.00 34.87 26.64
N ARG A 51 15.24 34.33 27.62
CA ARG A 51 13.96 33.66 27.35
C ARG A 51 12.86 34.61 26.87
N ARG A 52 12.78 35.83 27.42
CA ARG A 52 11.85 36.87 26.93
C ARG A 52 12.18 37.28 25.50
N ASP A 53 13.46 37.41 25.15
CA ASP A 53 13.87 37.81 23.80
C ASP A 53 13.69 36.68 22.77
N LEU A 54 13.87 35.41 23.18
CA LEU A 54 13.44 34.26 22.39
C LEU A 54 11.91 34.20 22.21
N GLN A 55 11.13 34.59 23.21
CA GLN A 55 9.67 34.66 23.11
C GLN A 55 9.23 35.73 22.11
N LYS A 56 9.75 36.96 22.19
CA LYS A 56 9.49 38.03 21.19
C LYS A 56 9.77 37.53 19.76
N ARG A 57 10.92 36.86 19.56
CA ARG A 57 11.29 36.27 18.25
C ARG A 57 10.32 35.18 17.80
N ALA A 58 9.81 34.37 18.73
CA ALA A 58 8.87 33.29 18.44
C ALA A 58 7.46 33.78 18.10
N GLU A 59 7.02 34.88 18.70
CA GLU A 59 5.73 35.54 18.45
C GLU A 59 5.67 36.18 17.05
N VAL A 60 6.79 36.74 16.57
CA VAL A 60 6.93 37.29 15.21
C VAL A 60 7.12 36.19 14.15
N TYR A 61 7.53 34.97 14.54
CA TYR A 61 7.94 33.95 13.57
C TYR A 61 6.76 33.37 12.75
N PRO A 62 6.82 33.35 11.41
CA PRO A 62 5.72 32.91 10.56
C PRO A 62 5.38 31.42 10.76
N SER A 63 4.18 31.16 11.27
CA SER A 63 3.69 29.78 11.48
C SER A 63 3.09 29.18 10.21
N LEU A 64 3.81 28.25 9.59
CA LEU A 64 3.28 27.46 8.47
C LEU A 64 2.13 26.58 8.93
N ARG A 65 0.89 26.98 8.61
CA ARG A 65 -0.31 26.16 8.82
C ARG A 65 -0.15 24.84 8.06
N LYS A 66 0.05 23.73 8.79
CA LYS A 66 0.17 22.36 8.24
C LYS A 66 -1.15 21.88 7.65
N THR A 67 -1.50 22.40 6.47
CA THR A 67 -2.62 21.92 5.67
C THR A 67 -2.34 20.49 5.22
N LYS A 68 -3.09 19.52 5.74
CA LYS A 68 -3.10 18.16 5.21
C LYS A 68 -3.75 18.20 3.84
N ARG A 69 -2.97 18.49 2.78
CA ARG A 69 -3.44 18.43 1.39
C ARG A 69 -3.91 17.00 1.11
N ALA A 70 -5.22 16.80 1.11
CA ALA A 70 -5.81 15.54 0.68
C ALA A 70 -5.43 15.32 -0.79
N LYS A 71 -4.83 14.16 -1.10
CA LYS A 71 -4.60 13.80 -2.50
C LYS A 71 -5.97 13.54 -3.14
N PRO A 72 -6.29 14.13 -4.30
CA PRO A 72 -7.55 13.85 -4.97
C PRO A 72 -7.63 12.35 -5.32
N PRO A 73 -8.84 11.75 -5.34
CA PRO A 73 -9.01 10.37 -5.76
C PRO A 73 -8.54 10.21 -7.21
N ARG A 74 -7.76 9.17 -7.49
CA ARG A 74 -7.34 8.83 -8.85
C ARG A 74 -8.56 8.38 -9.65
N LYS A 75 -8.93 9.15 -10.67
CA LYS A 75 -9.86 8.72 -11.71
C LYS A 75 -9.10 7.84 -12.69
N THR A 76 -9.38 6.55 -12.70
CA THR A 76 -8.98 5.62 -13.76
C THR A 76 -10.22 4.85 -14.17
N GLU A 77 -10.32 4.45 -15.44
CA GLU A 77 -11.44 3.69 -16.00
C GLU A 77 -11.84 2.52 -15.09
N PHE A 78 -10.86 1.71 -14.67
CA PHE A 78 -11.08 0.59 -13.75
C PHE A 78 -11.61 1.02 -12.37
N ALA A 79 -11.17 2.15 -11.82
CA ALA A 79 -11.69 2.65 -10.55
C ALA A 79 -13.15 3.12 -10.67
N GLU A 80 -13.55 3.66 -11.83
CA GLU A 80 -14.93 4.05 -12.10
C GLU A 80 -15.83 2.84 -12.38
N PHE A 81 -15.33 1.87 -13.14
CA PHE A 81 -15.96 0.55 -13.32
C PHE A 81 -16.17 -0.17 -11.98
N VAL A 82 -15.16 -0.19 -11.10
CA VAL A 82 -15.26 -0.73 -9.74
C VAL A 82 -16.31 0.03 -8.93
N ARG A 83 -16.35 1.36 -9.01
CA ARG A 83 -17.35 2.20 -8.30
C ARG A 83 -18.79 1.87 -8.72
N GLN A 84 -19.02 1.61 -10.02
CA GLN A 84 -20.32 1.21 -10.55
C GLN A 84 -20.69 -0.23 -10.12
N ASN A 85 -19.78 -1.19 -10.35
CA ASN A 85 -20.06 -2.63 -10.25
C ASN A 85 -19.87 -3.23 -8.85
N TYR A 86 -19.37 -2.48 -7.86
CA TYR A 86 -19.15 -3.01 -6.50
C TYR A 86 -20.39 -3.63 -5.85
N LYS A 87 -21.60 -3.17 -6.23
CA LYS A 87 -22.87 -3.72 -5.74
C LYS A 87 -22.97 -5.24 -6.01
N VAL A 88 -22.58 -5.68 -7.21
CA VAL A 88 -22.66 -7.09 -7.64
C VAL A 88 -21.80 -8.00 -6.77
N VAL A 89 -20.56 -7.59 -6.49
CA VAL A 89 -19.63 -8.39 -5.66
C VAL A 89 -19.82 -8.19 -4.16
N LYS A 90 -20.76 -7.35 -3.70
CA LYS A 90 -20.95 -7.04 -2.26
C LYS A 90 -21.31 -8.29 -1.43
N GLY A 91 -21.96 -9.28 -2.02
CA GLY A 91 -22.26 -10.57 -1.36
C GLY A 91 -21.05 -11.49 -1.19
N LEU A 92 -20.00 -11.34 -2.00
CA LEU A 92 -18.80 -12.18 -1.93
C LEU A 92 -17.96 -11.87 -0.68
N ASN A 93 -17.12 -12.82 -0.26
CA ASN A 93 -16.09 -12.58 0.75
C ASN A 93 -15.16 -11.44 0.31
N TYR A 94 -14.90 -10.47 1.19
CA TYR A 94 -14.12 -9.26 0.92
C TYR A 94 -12.82 -9.53 0.13
N ARG A 95 -12.06 -10.58 0.49
CA ARG A 95 -10.79 -10.93 -0.16
C ARG A 95 -10.93 -11.39 -1.63
N LYS A 96 -12.12 -11.87 -2.03
CA LYS A 96 -12.41 -12.33 -3.40
C LYS A 96 -13.05 -11.25 -4.29
N ARG A 97 -13.63 -10.19 -3.71
CA ARG A 97 -14.37 -9.15 -4.46
C ARG A 97 -13.54 -8.48 -5.56
N PHE A 98 -12.30 -8.15 -5.25
CA PHE A 98 -11.43 -7.41 -6.18
C PHE A 98 -10.97 -8.29 -7.36
N ALA A 99 -10.71 -9.58 -7.13
CA ALA A 99 -10.38 -10.53 -8.20
C ALA A 99 -11.58 -10.78 -9.14
N ALA A 100 -12.79 -10.89 -8.59
CA ALA A 100 -14.00 -10.95 -9.41
C ALA A 100 -14.21 -9.65 -10.22
N LEU A 101 -13.92 -8.48 -9.64
CA LEU A 101 -14.00 -7.19 -10.34
C LEU A 101 -12.94 -7.03 -11.44
N SER A 102 -11.71 -7.53 -11.27
CA SER A 102 -10.70 -7.49 -12.34
C SER A 102 -11.06 -8.42 -13.49
N GLN A 103 -11.55 -9.63 -13.20
CA GLN A 103 -12.05 -10.57 -14.21
C GLN A 103 -13.25 -9.99 -14.98
N LEU A 104 -14.23 -9.39 -14.29
CA LEU A 104 -15.35 -8.69 -14.93
C LEU A 104 -14.88 -7.50 -15.78
N TYR A 105 -13.83 -6.78 -15.38
CA TYR A 105 -13.27 -5.69 -16.17
C TYR A 105 -12.52 -6.18 -17.41
N GLU A 106 -11.80 -7.30 -17.32
CA GLU A 106 -11.14 -7.93 -18.48
C GLU A 106 -12.14 -8.38 -19.55
N LEU A 107 -13.33 -8.84 -19.13
CA LEU A 107 -14.46 -9.16 -20.02
C LEU A 107 -15.21 -7.93 -20.54
N HIS A 108 -15.25 -6.82 -19.78
CA HIS A 108 -15.94 -5.57 -20.17
C HIS A 108 -15.04 -4.61 -20.96
N LYS A 109 -13.72 -4.84 -21.03
CA LYS A 109 -12.88 -4.15 -22.02
C LYS A 109 -13.40 -4.50 -23.41
N PRO A 110 -13.67 -3.50 -24.27
CA PRO A 110 -14.20 -3.77 -25.60
C PRO A 110 -13.23 -4.66 -26.38
N LEU A 111 -13.80 -5.56 -27.19
CA LEU A 111 -13.05 -6.54 -27.98
C LEU A 111 -11.99 -5.86 -28.86
N ASP A 112 -12.23 -4.62 -29.27
CA ASP A 112 -11.32 -3.71 -29.99
C ASP A 112 -9.88 -3.74 -29.46
N LEU A 113 -9.66 -3.73 -28.14
CA LEU A 113 -8.32 -3.78 -27.54
C LEU A 113 -7.69 -5.17 -27.55
N GLN A 114 -8.51 -6.24 -27.59
CA GLN A 114 -8.04 -7.61 -27.73
C GLN A 114 -7.75 -7.93 -29.21
N VAL A 115 -8.58 -7.44 -30.13
CA VAL A 115 -8.37 -7.51 -31.57
C VAL A 115 -7.13 -6.73 -31.99
N ALA A 116 -6.96 -5.48 -31.51
CA ALA A 116 -5.74 -4.70 -31.76
C ALA A 116 -4.48 -5.45 -31.29
N LYS A 117 -4.49 -6.02 -30.07
CA LYS A 117 -3.36 -6.84 -29.59
C LYS A 117 -3.15 -8.13 -30.38
N ALA A 118 -4.22 -8.83 -30.77
CA ALA A 118 -4.11 -10.05 -31.57
C ALA A 118 -3.59 -9.78 -32.99
N LEU A 119 -3.88 -8.60 -33.56
CA LEU A 119 -3.32 -8.14 -34.83
C LEU A 119 -1.82 -7.82 -34.70
N GLU A 120 -1.42 -7.09 -33.66
CA GLU A 120 -0.01 -6.81 -33.35
C GLU A 120 0.80 -8.11 -33.09
N GLU A 121 0.33 -8.97 -32.19
CA GLU A 121 1.00 -10.22 -31.80
C GLU A 121 0.98 -11.28 -32.94
N GLY A 122 0.01 -11.21 -33.85
CA GLY A 122 -0.12 -12.11 -35.01
C GLY A 122 0.83 -11.79 -36.16
N ASN A 123 1.24 -10.53 -36.35
CA ASN A 123 1.90 -10.06 -37.57
C ASN A 123 3.41 -10.43 -37.65
N VAL A 124 4.01 -10.91 -36.57
CA VAL A 124 5.49 -11.03 -36.46
C VAL A 124 6.06 -12.38 -36.93
N LYS A 125 5.26 -13.45 -37.08
CA LYS A 125 5.83 -14.82 -37.23
C LYS A 125 5.27 -15.79 -38.28
N ASN A 126 4.12 -15.56 -38.95
CA ASN A 126 3.48 -16.62 -39.77
C ASN A 126 2.92 -16.22 -41.15
N VAL A 127 3.61 -15.36 -41.91
CA VAL A 127 3.23 -15.06 -43.32
C VAL A 127 3.90 -16.00 -44.34
N ALA A 128 5.07 -16.58 -44.02
CA ALA A 128 5.84 -17.43 -44.95
C ALA A 128 5.34 -18.88 -45.07
N SER A 129 4.76 -19.44 -44.00
CA SER A 129 4.36 -20.84 -43.90
C SER A 129 3.01 -21.14 -44.58
N ALA A 130 1.98 -20.32 -44.30
CA ALA A 130 0.60 -20.55 -44.74
C ALA A 130 0.44 -20.63 -46.27
N LYS A 131 1.13 -19.77 -47.03
CA LYS A 131 1.06 -19.74 -48.51
C LYS A 131 1.54 -21.03 -49.18
N LYS A 132 2.35 -21.85 -48.49
CA LYS A 132 2.89 -23.12 -49.04
C LYS A 132 1.96 -24.33 -48.78
N ALA A 133 1.04 -24.23 -47.82
CA ALA A 133 0.11 -25.32 -47.47
C ALA A 133 -1.10 -25.37 -48.43
N VAL A 134 -1.74 -24.22 -48.69
CA VAL A 134 -2.98 -24.14 -49.49
C VAL A 134 -2.82 -24.73 -50.89
N LYS A 135 -1.66 -24.51 -51.53
CA LYS A 135 -1.37 -25.03 -52.89
C LYS A 135 -1.19 -26.57 -52.97
N ARG A 136 -1.17 -27.29 -51.84
CA ARG A 136 -1.14 -28.77 -51.79
C ARG A 136 -2.49 -29.43 -51.48
N ALA A 137 -3.52 -28.68 -51.10
CA ALA A 137 -4.83 -29.23 -50.71
C ALA A 137 -5.83 -29.39 -51.88
N ALA A 138 -5.46 -28.96 -53.10
CA ALA A 138 -6.37 -28.92 -54.25
C ALA A 138 -6.50 -30.24 -55.04
N ALA A 139 -5.76 -31.29 -54.66
CA ALA A 139 -5.85 -32.62 -55.28
C ALA A 139 -6.81 -33.53 -54.48
N LYS A 140 -7.79 -34.12 -55.19
CA LYS A 140 -8.85 -35.03 -54.70
C LYS A 140 -8.29 -36.47 -54.42
N PRO A 141 -9.07 -37.46 -53.88
CA PRO A 141 -10.43 -37.44 -53.28
C PRO A 141 -10.63 -38.22 -51.95
N LYS A 142 -11.80 -37.99 -51.31
CA LYS A 142 -12.70 -38.90 -50.54
C LYS A 142 -12.17 -40.19 -49.85
N ALA A 143 -12.43 -40.32 -48.54
CA ALA A 143 -12.71 -41.60 -47.86
C ALA A 143 -13.67 -41.47 -46.64
N LYS A 144 -14.33 -42.58 -46.25
CA LYS A 144 -15.29 -42.79 -45.13
C LYS A 144 -14.54 -43.26 -43.85
N ALA A 145 -15.06 -43.40 -42.62
CA ALA A 145 -16.17 -42.83 -41.82
C ALA A 145 -16.13 -43.46 -40.39
N LYS A 146 -17.09 -43.13 -39.49
CA LYS A 146 -17.35 -43.72 -38.14
C LYS A 146 -16.33 -43.38 -37.01
N ALA A 147 -16.57 -43.78 -35.74
CA ALA A 147 -17.52 -43.19 -34.77
C ALA A 147 -17.48 -43.84 -33.35
N LYS A 148 -17.74 -43.05 -32.30
CA LYS A 148 -18.26 -43.45 -30.96
C LYS A 148 -17.29 -44.17 -29.96
N PRO A 149 -17.60 -44.29 -28.64
CA PRO A 149 -16.65 -43.80 -27.61
C PRO A 149 -16.48 -44.62 -26.28
N ALA A 150 -15.66 -44.07 -25.38
CA ALA A 150 -15.74 -44.10 -23.89
C ALA A 150 -15.43 -45.40 -23.09
N ALA A 151 -14.65 -45.22 -22.00
CA ALA A 151 -14.47 -46.18 -20.89
C ALA A 151 -14.17 -45.43 -19.56
N LYS A 152 -14.32 -46.07 -18.39
CA LYS A 152 -14.17 -45.47 -17.03
C LYS A 152 -13.51 -46.42 -16.02
N SER A 153 -12.67 -45.89 -15.13
CA SER A 153 -12.31 -46.44 -13.80
C SER A 153 -11.67 -45.27 -12.96
N LYS A 154 -11.74 -45.10 -11.61
CA LYS A 154 -11.83 -45.97 -10.40
C LYS A 154 -10.53 -46.78 -10.17
N THR A 155 -9.89 -46.94 -8.99
CA THR A 155 -10.16 -46.79 -7.53
C THR A 155 -8.81 -46.71 -6.74
N VAL A 156 -8.61 -46.36 -5.44
CA VAL A 156 -9.30 -45.63 -4.33
C VAL A 156 -8.30 -45.47 -3.14
N SER A 157 -8.40 -44.38 -2.34
CA SER A 157 -7.71 -44.15 -1.03
C SER A 157 -6.18 -43.87 -1.08
N LYS A 158 -5.49 -43.30 -0.07
CA LYS A 158 -5.52 -43.58 1.40
C LYS A 158 -5.20 -42.35 2.29
N VAL A 159 -5.32 -42.53 3.61
CA VAL A 159 -5.32 -41.48 4.65
C VAL A 159 -4.07 -41.52 5.55
N LYS A 160 -3.56 -40.36 5.99
CA LYS A 160 -3.04 -40.17 7.36
C LYS A 160 -3.07 -38.70 7.81
N ALA A 161 -3.14 -38.48 9.12
CA ALA A 161 -3.26 -37.17 9.76
C ALA A 161 -2.16 -36.97 10.81
N ALA A 162 -1.84 -35.71 11.14
CA ALA A 162 -0.97 -35.35 12.26
C ALA A 162 -1.47 -34.10 12.99
N THR A 163 -1.43 -34.18 14.32
CA THR A 163 -1.97 -33.27 15.33
C THR A 163 -1.23 -31.92 15.48
N LYS A 164 -1.91 -30.96 16.11
CA LYS A 164 -1.32 -29.71 16.65
C LYS A 164 -0.85 -29.95 18.10
N PRO A 165 -0.04 -29.06 18.71
CA PRO A 165 -0.69 -28.10 19.61
C PRO A 165 -0.09 -26.67 19.63
N LYS A 166 -0.91 -25.74 20.14
CA LYS A 166 -0.54 -24.34 20.46
C LYS A 166 0.35 -24.28 21.70
N MET A 167 1.44 -23.49 21.69
CA MET A 167 2.01 -22.96 22.94
C MET A 167 1.27 -21.69 23.36
N LYS A 168 0.70 -21.66 24.58
CA LYS A 168 0.23 -20.44 25.24
C LYS A 168 1.39 -19.82 26.02
N LYS A 169 1.86 -18.62 25.66
CA LYS A 169 2.88 -17.91 26.47
C LYS A 169 2.21 -17.30 27.71
N LYS A 170 2.40 -17.92 28.88
CA LYS A 170 1.79 -17.51 30.16
C LYS A 170 2.44 -16.21 30.66
N ILE A 171 1.66 -15.13 30.76
CA ILE A 171 2.12 -13.86 31.32
C ILE A 171 2.02 -13.93 32.85
N THR A 172 3.16 -13.93 33.54
CA THR A 172 3.24 -13.81 35.01
C THR A 172 3.39 -12.34 35.40
N ARG A 173 2.30 -11.74 35.91
CA ARG A 173 2.39 -10.46 36.63
C ARG A 173 3.09 -10.72 37.97
N LYS A 174 4.26 -10.10 38.23
CA LYS A 174 4.88 -10.09 39.55
C LYS A 174 4.40 -8.85 40.32
N SER A 175 3.61 -9.07 41.36
CA SER A 175 2.91 -8.01 42.10
C SER A 175 3.50 -7.75 43.48
N GLY A 176 4.09 -6.56 43.67
CA GLY A 176 4.11 -5.81 44.93
C GLY A 176 5.01 -6.26 46.11
N ALA A 177 4.98 -5.38 47.13
CA ALA A 177 5.52 -5.48 48.50
C ALA A 177 7.05 -5.26 48.73
N GLY A 178 7.35 -4.62 49.88
CA GLY A 178 8.65 -4.00 50.25
C GLY A 178 8.59 -2.47 50.02
N LYS A 179 8.52 -1.57 51.01
CA LYS A 179 9.06 -1.49 52.39
C LYS A 179 10.59 -1.61 52.42
N LYS A 180 11.34 -0.75 53.13
CA LYS A 180 10.95 0.38 54.00
C LYS A 180 11.30 1.73 53.37
#